data_AF-A0A7W3Z843-F1
#
_entry.id   AF-A0A7W3Z843-F1
#
_cell.length_a   1.000
_cell.length_b   1.000
_cell.length_c   1.000
_cell.angle_alpha   90.00
_cell.angle_beta   90.00
_cell.angle_gamma   90.00
#
_symmetry.space_group_name_H-M   'P 1'
#
loop_
_entity.id
_entity.type
_entity.pdbx_description
1 polymer ?
#
loop_
_entity_poly.entity_id
_entity_poly.type
_entity_poly.pdbx_seq_one_letter_code
_entity_poly.pdbx_strand_id
1 'polypeptide(L)'
;MEHKNLSLQHLVQGEAYYIPGRDEIHLPKPQYFKNMEAYYSTVFHEIIHWTGHKDRLNRLDQDFEDGRNKYAFEELVAELGSLLFSLEFNYSEQFINSIIYLKSWLKHTAEEKKHEILEEAFGYANKAINYLKS
;
A
#
# COMPACT_ATOMS: atom_id res chain seq x y z
N MET A 1 23.33 -2.82 7.28
CA MET A 1 21.90 -2.86 6.92
C MET A 1 21.17 -3.19 8.19
N GLU A 2 20.45 -2.22 8.76
CA GLU A 2 19.58 -2.50 9.90
C GLU A 2 18.52 -3.51 9.45
N HIS A 3 18.36 -4.61 10.18
CA HIS A 3 17.28 -5.56 9.91
C HIS A 3 15.96 -4.87 10.27
N LYS A 4 15.21 -4.44 9.25
CA LYS A 4 13.83 -3.99 9.42
C LYS A 4 13.03 -5.19 9.91
N ASN A 5 12.56 -5.14 11.16
CA ASN A 5 11.80 -6.21 11.80
C ASN A 5 10.39 -6.31 11.21
N LEU A 6 10.27 -6.83 9.99
CA LEU A 6 8.99 -7.12 9.34
C LEU A 6 8.46 -8.47 9.83
N SER A 7 7.35 -8.47 10.57
CA SER A 7 6.65 -9.70 10.96
C SER A 7 5.55 -10.01 9.94
N LEU A 8 5.69 -11.15 9.25
CA LEU A 8 4.72 -11.63 8.25
C LEU A 8 4.15 -12.97 8.70
N GLN A 9 2.84 -13.03 8.87
CA GLN A 9 2.10 -14.20 9.33
C GLN A 9 1.20 -14.73 8.22
N HIS A 10 1.26 -16.04 7.95
CA HIS A 10 0.38 -16.68 6.98
C HIS A 10 -0.86 -17.30 7.62
N LEU A 11 -2.03 -16.86 7.17
CA LEU A 11 -3.33 -17.37 7.58
C LEU A 11 -3.76 -18.54 6.69
N VAL A 12 -4.48 -19.50 7.28
CA VAL A 12 -5.07 -20.64 6.55
C VAL A 12 -6.14 -20.17 5.56
N GLN A 13 -6.86 -19.10 5.89
CA GLN A 13 -7.82 -18.41 5.02
C GLN A 13 -8.08 -17.00 5.60
N GLY A 14 -8.50 -16.06 4.77
CA GLY A 14 -8.79 -14.69 5.20
C GLY A 14 -8.41 -13.65 4.14
N GLU A 15 -8.55 -12.38 4.49
CA GLU A 15 -8.03 -11.27 3.70
C GLU A 15 -6.60 -10.94 4.13
N ALA A 16 -5.86 -10.22 3.27
CA ALA A 16 -4.57 -9.67 3.63
C ALA A 16 -4.76 -8.32 4.32
N TYR A 17 -3.96 -8.03 5.35
CA TYR A 17 -4.01 -6.75 6.06
C TYR A 17 -2.78 -6.56 6.95
N TYR A 18 -2.36 -5.30 7.08
CA TYR A 18 -1.43 -4.82 8.10
C TYR A 18 -2.18 -4.43 9.38
N ILE A 19 -1.59 -4.74 10.54
CA ILE A 19 -2.15 -4.45 11.87
C ILE A 19 -1.24 -3.45 12.60
N PRO A 20 -1.57 -2.15 12.59
CA PRO A 20 -0.71 -1.11 13.16
C PRO A 20 -0.40 -1.34 14.64
N GLY A 21 -1.39 -1.75 15.44
CA GLY A 21 -1.21 -1.96 16.89
C GLY A 21 -0.32 -3.15 17.26
N ARG A 22 -0.07 -4.08 16.33
CA ARG A 22 0.83 -5.23 16.54
C ARG A 22 2.10 -5.17 15.71
N ASP A 23 2.19 -4.22 14.78
CA ASP A 23 3.26 -4.14 13.78
C ASP A 23 3.45 -5.46 12.99
N GLU A 24 2.35 -6.07 12.58
CA GLU A 24 2.32 -7.38 11.89
C GLU A 24 1.54 -7.29 10.58
N ILE A 25 2.02 -7.99 9.55
CA ILE A 25 1.26 -8.25 8.32
C ILE A 25 0.68 -9.65 8.38
N HIS A 26 -0.61 -9.78 8.08
CA HIS A 26 -1.31 -11.05 7.96
C HIS A 26 -1.69 -11.27 6.51
N LEU A 27 -1.36 -12.43 5.96
CA LEU A 27 -1.56 -12.76 4.54
C LEU A 27 -2.12 -14.17 4.39
N PRO A 28 -3.01 -14.43 3.42
CA PRO A 28 -3.35 -15.81 3.05
C PRO A 28 -2.10 -16.56 2.57
N LYS A 29 -2.06 -17.89 2.74
CA LYS A 29 -0.98 -18.69 2.15
C LYS A 29 -0.92 -18.50 0.63
N PRO A 30 0.29 -18.51 0.01
CA PRO A 30 0.46 -18.31 -1.43
C PRO A 30 -0.43 -19.20 -2.31
N GLN A 31 -0.70 -20.43 -1.88
CA GLN A 31 -1.55 -21.40 -2.58
C GLN A 31 -3.01 -20.95 -2.79
N TYR A 32 -3.48 -19.93 -2.06
CA TYR A 32 -4.82 -19.37 -2.20
C TYR A 32 -4.89 -18.20 -3.20
N PHE A 33 -3.76 -17.76 -3.73
CA PHE A 33 -3.70 -16.73 -4.76
C PHE A 33 -3.77 -17.36 -6.16
N LYS A 34 -4.31 -16.59 -7.11
CA LYS A 34 -4.41 -17.00 -8.52
C LYS A 34 -3.04 -17.35 -9.11
N ASN A 35 -2.02 -16.57 -8.77
CA ASN A 35 -0.63 -16.74 -9.18
C ASN A 35 0.31 -16.04 -8.19
N MET A 36 1.62 -16.22 -8.36
CA MET A 36 2.63 -15.62 -7.48
C MET A 36 2.70 -14.09 -7.62
N GLU A 37 2.37 -13.54 -8.78
CA GLU A 37 2.36 -12.08 -9.02
C GLU A 37 1.27 -11.40 -8.19
N ALA A 38 0.08 -12.02 -8.12
CA ALA A 38 -1.01 -11.58 -7.24
C ALA A 38 -0.60 -11.65 -5.77
N TYR A 39 0.04 -12.75 -5.36
CA TYR A 39 0.57 -12.87 -4.00
C TYR A 39 1.56 -11.76 -3.67
N TYR A 40 2.56 -11.50 -4.53
CA TYR A 40 3.57 -10.48 -4.25
C TYR A 40 3.02 -9.06 -4.30
N SER A 41 2.10 -8.74 -5.21
CA SER A 41 1.45 -7.42 -5.21
C SER A 41 0.63 -7.17 -3.94
N THR A 42 -0.07 -8.18 -3.43
CA THR A 42 -0.74 -8.07 -2.13
C THR A 42 0.28 -7.92 -0.99
N VAL A 43 1.38 -8.67 -0.99
CA VAL A 43 2.48 -8.49 -0.03
C VAL A 43 3.01 -7.05 -0.07
N PHE A 44 3.23 -6.52 -1.27
CA PHE A 44 3.76 -5.17 -1.44
C PHE A 44 2.79 -4.11 -0.93
N HIS A 45 1.50 -4.25 -1.19
CA HIS A 45 0.46 -3.38 -0.63
C HIS A 45 0.55 -3.31 0.90
N GLU A 46 0.55 -4.46 1.55
CA GLU A 46 0.63 -4.52 3.02
C GLU A 46 1.97 -4.01 3.57
N ILE A 47 3.07 -4.21 2.84
CA ILE A 47 4.38 -3.65 3.22
C ILE A 47 4.37 -2.13 3.12
N ILE A 48 3.69 -1.54 2.14
CA ILE A 48 3.56 -0.08 2.06
C ILE A 48 2.78 0.44 3.26
N HIS A 49 1.67 -0.19 3.65
CA HIS A 49 0.98 0.14 4.89
C HIS A 49 1.88 0.00 6.12
N TRP A 50 2.65 -1.08 6.18
CA TRP A 50 3.63 -1.29 7.25
C TRP A 50 4.58 -0.10 7.35
N THR A 51 5.13 0.44 6.26
CA THR A 51 6.00 1.65 6.34
C THR A 51 5.33 2.87 6.97
N GLY A 52 3.99 2.94 7.00
CA GLY A 52 3.22 4.04 7.55
C GLY A 52 3.19 4.11 9.08
N HIS A 53 3.66 3.08 9.79
CA HIS A 53 3.69 3.07 11.26
C HIS A 53 4.46 4.26 11.86
N LYS A 54 4.08 4.64 13.09
CA LYS A 54 4.63 5.78 13.84
C LYS A 54 6.15 5.76 13.99
N ASP A 55 6.75 4.57 14.12
CA ASP A 55 8.19 4.39 14.30
C ASP A 55 8.96 4.38 12.95
N ARG A 56 8.25 4.63 11.83
CA ARG A 56 8.79 4.63 10.46
C ARG A 56 8.49 5.95 9.76
N LEU A 57 7.50 5.97 8.85
CA LEU A 57 7.13 7.18 8.12
C LEU A 57 5.97 7.94 8.76
N ASN A 58 5.42 7.41 9.86
CA ASN A 58 4.39 8.06 10.68
C ASN A 58 3.26 8.67 9.84
N ARG A 59 2.67 7.88 8.95
CA ARG A 59 1.55 8.30 8.09
C ARG A 59 0.19 7.97 8.70
N LEU A 60 0.09 6.88 9.45
CA LEU A 60 -1.18 6.36 9.97
C LEU A 60 -1.81 7.27 11.03
N ASP A 61 -0.98 8.03 11.75
CA ASP A 61 -1.43 8.96 12.79
C ASP A 61 -1.64 10.40 12.26
N GLN A 62 -1.44 10.66 10.95
CA GLN A 62 -1.57 12.01 10.39
C GLN A 62 -3.03 12.43 10.22
N ASP A 63 -3.30 13.71 10.47
CA ASP A 63 -4.54 14.39 10.14
C ASP A 63 -4.37 15.25 8.88
N PHE A 64 -5.44 15.33 8.09
CA PHE A 64 -5.49 16.22 6.92
C PHE A 64 -6.50 17.33 7.19
N GLU A 65 -6.05 18.59 7.09
CA GLU A 65 -6.89 19.77 7.35
C GLU A 65 -8.05 19.93 6.36
N ASP A 66 -7.93 19.34 5.18
CA ASP A 66 -8.94 19.38 4.11
C ASP A 66 -10.12 18.43 4.33
N GLY A 67 -10.11 17.67 5.43
CA GLY A 67 -11.17 16.73 5.81
C GLY A 67 -11.24 15.47 4.95
N ARG A 68 -10.20 15.17 4.14
CA ARG A 68 -10.17 13.92 3.37
C ARG A 68 -10.23 12.70 4.30
N ASN A 69 -10.80 11.61 3.81
CA ASN A 69 -10.80 10.36 4.55
C ASN A 69 -9.36 9.79 4.60
N LYS A 70 -8.75 9.81 5.79
CA LYS A 70 -7.38 9.34 6.02
C LYS A 70 -7.16 7.90 5.56
N TYR A 71 -8.12 7.02 5.89
CA TYR A 71 -8.04 5.61 5.53
C TYR A 71 -8.04 5.45 4.01
N ALA A 72 -8.97 6.11 3.33
CA ALA A 72 -9.03 6.08 1.86
C ALA A 72 -7.79 6.70 1.18
N PHE A 73 -7.13 7.68 1.82
CA PHE A 73 -5.88 8.23 1.32
C PHE A 73 -4.70 7.28 1.54
N GLU A 74 -4.63 6.61 2.69
CA GLU A 74 -3.57 5.63 2.95
C GLU A 74 -3.70 4.38 2.06
N GLU A 75 -4.91 3.92 1.74
CA GLU A 75 -5.12 2.87 0.71
C GLU A 75 -4.62 3.33 -0.66
N LEU A 76 -4.83 4.60 -1.03
CA LEU A 76 -4.29 5.16 -2.27
C LEU A 76 -2.75 5.16 -2.28
N VAL A 77 -2.12 5.49 -1.14
CA VAL A 77 -0.66 5.42 -0.98
C VAL A 77 -0.17 3.97 -1.12
N ALA A 78 -0.86 3.01 -0.51
CA ALA A 78 -0.52 1.60 -0.56
C ALA A 78 -0.64 1.00 -1.98
N GLU A 79 -1.73 1.31 -2.69
CA GLU A 79 -1.92 0.89 -4.07
C GLU A 79 -0.85 1.48 -5.00
N LEU A 80 -0.57 2.79 -4.91
CA LEU A 80 0.46 3.43 -5.72
C LEU A 80 1.86 2.87 -5.40
N GLY A 81 2.16 2.62 -4.13
CA GLY A 81 3.43 2.04 -3.72
C GLY A 81 3.60 0.59 -4.19
N SER A 82 2.56 -0.24 -4.03
CA SER A 82 2.53 -1.62 -4.52
C SER A 82 2.71 -1.68 -6.02
N LEU A 83 2.06 -0.76 -6.75
CA LEU A 83 2.17 -0.63 -8.19
C LEU A 83 3.60 -0.35 -8.63
N LEU A 84 4.22 0.68 -8.05
CA LEU A 84 5.60 1.07 -8.34
C LEU A 84 6.58 -0.07 -8.04
N PHE A 85 6.41 -0.75 -6.90
CA PHE A 85 7.27 -1.87 -6.53
C PHE A 85 7.06 -3.07 -7.47
N SER A 86 5.82 -3.39 -7.84
CA SER A 86 5.48 -4.46 -8.79
C SER A 86 6.08 -4.22 -10.19
N LEU A 87 6.15 -2.97 -10.63
CA LEU A 87 6.77 -2.59 -11.91
C LEU A 87 8.28 -2.89 -11.93
N GLU A 88 8.98 -2.79 -10.79
CA GLU A 88 10.40 -3.14 -10.69
C GLU A 88 10.67 -4.64 -10.90
N PHE A 89 9.66 -5.48 -10.65
CA PHE A 89 9.73 -6.93 -10.87
C PHE A 89 9.05 -7.39 -12.17
N ASN A 90 8.62 -6.46 -13.03
CA ASN A 90 7.90 -6.72 -14.29
C ASN A 90 6.53 -7.43 -14.12
N TYR A 91 5.84 -7.24 -13.00
CA TYR A 91 4.52 -7.83 -12.75
C TYR A 91 3.39 -6.98 -13.36
N SER A 92 3.19 -7.09 -14.67
CA SER A 92 2.33 -6.19 -15.47
C SER A 92 0.81 -6.48 -15.38
N GLU A 93 0.37 -7.70 -15.03
CA GLU A 93 -1.06 -7.98 -14.85
C GLU A 93 -1.65 -7.22 -13.65
N GLN A 94 -0.89 -7.13 -12.55
CA GLN A 94 -1.30 -6.41 -11.34
C GLN A 94 -1.43 -4.90 -11.58
N PHE A 95 -0.66 -4.34 -12.50
CA PHE A 95 -0.74 -2.94 -12.88
C PHE A 95 -2.14 -2.54 -13.39
N ILE A 96 -2.80 -3.42 -14.14
CA ILE A 96 -4.15 -3.16 -14.65
C ILE A 96 -5.17 -3.12 -13.50
N ASN A 97 -5.05 -4.01 -12.52
CA ASN A 97 -5.96 -4.07 -11.38
C ASN A 97 -5.85 -2.82 -10.50
N SER A 98 -4.63 -2.37 -10.17
CA SER A 98 -4.43 -1.12 -9.44
C SER A 98 -4.94 0.09 -10.21
N ILE A 99 -4.82 0.13 -11.54
CA ILE A 99 -5.45 1.20 -12.35
C ILE A 99 -6.96 1.21 -12.22
N ILE A 100 -7.61 0.05 -12.22
CA ILE A 100 -9.08 -0.05 -12.06
C ILE A 100 -9.49 0.51 -10.69
N TYR A 101 -8.74 0.14 -9.63
CA TYR A 101 -8.98 0.66 -8.30
C TYR A 101 -8.80 2.18 -8.23
N LEU A 102 -7.68 2.70 -8.74
CA LEU A 102 -7.40 4.14 -8.83
C LEU A 102 -8.51 4.90 -9.56
N LYS A 103 -9.02 4.36 -10.68
CA LYS A 103 -10.13 4.96 -11.42
C LYS A 103 -11.42 5.00 -10.61
N SER A 104 -11.71 3.95 -9.85
CA SER A 104 -12.86 3.91 -8.94
C SER A 104 -12.72 4.95 -7.83
N TRP A 105 -11.54 5.04 -7.20
CA TRP A 105 -11.23 6.05 -6.18
C TRP A 105 -11.43 7.47 -6.73
N LEU A 106 -10.86 7.76 -7.91
CA LEU A 106 -10.97 9.07 -8.55
C LEU A 106 -12.41 9.45 -8.91
N LYS A 107 -13.33 8.50 -9.08
CA LYS A 107 -14.74 8.81 -9.36
C LYS A 107 -15.43 9.52 -8.18
N HIS A 108 -14.97 9.29 -6.96
CA HIS A 108 -15.58 9.83 -5.73
C HIS A 108 -14.86 11.08 -5.21
N THR A 109 -13.79 11.50 -5.87
CA THR A 109 -12.99 12.68 -5.52
C THR A 109 -13.40 13.87 -6.38
N ALA A 110 -13.53 15.05 -5.77
CA ALA A 110 -13.82 16.29 -6.50
C ALA A 110 -12.73 16.57 -7.56
N GLU A 111 -13.13 16.90 -8.78
CA GLU A 111 -12.24 16.98 -9.95
C GLU A 111 -11.05 17.90 -9.72
N GLU A 112 -11.29 19.06 -9.12
CA GLU A 112 -10.30 20.08 -8.81
C GLU A 112 -9.25 19.61 -7.78
N LYS A 113 -9.55 18.60 -6.97
CA LYS A 113 -8.65 18.05 -5.95
C LYS A 113 -7.91 16.79 -6.40
N LYS A 114 -8.32 16.16 -7.51
CA LYS A 114 -7.76 14.87 -7.96
C LYS A 114 -6.26 14.93 -8.17
N HIS A 115 -5.78 15.95 -8.89
CA HIS A 115 -4.37 16.10 -9.20
C HIS A 115 -3.52 16.24 -7.93
N GLU A 116 -3.91 17.18 -7.05
CA GLU A 116 -3.21 17.45 -5.79
C GLU A 116 -3.14 16.20 -4.91
N ILE A 117 -4.27 15.51 -4.71
CA ILE A 117 -4.31 14.32 -3.85
C ILE A 117 -3.48 13.18 -4.46
N LEU A 118 -3.51 12.98 -5.77
CA LEU A 118 -2.70 11.97 -6.45
C LEU A 118 -1.20 12.27 -6.35
N GLU A 119 -0.81 13.53 -6.57
CA GLU A 119 0.59 13.97 -6.46
C GLU A 119 1.12 13.77 -5.04
N GLU A 120 0.32 14.13 -4.03
CA GLU A 120 0.67 13.94 -2.63
C GLU A 120 0.79 12.46 -2.27
N ALA A 121 -0.20 11.63 -2.65
CA ALA A 121 -0.16 10.20 -2.40
C ALA A 121 1.03 9.51 -3.09
N PHE A 122 1.34 9.91 -4.32
CA PHE A 122 2.53 9.44 -5.03
C PHE A 122 3.83 9.84 -4.32
N GLY A 123 3.89 11.04 -3.75
CA GLY A 123 5.00 11.49 -2.91
C GLY A 123 5.20 10.60 -1.69
N TYR A 124 4.13 10.22 -0.99
CA TYR A 124 4.18 9.28 0.13
C TYR A 124 4.57 7.86 -0.30
N ALA A 125 4.02 7.37 -1.42
CA ALA A 125 4.36 6.07 -1.98
C ALA A 125 5.86 5.96 -2.31
N ASN A 126 6.44 6.98 -2.95
CA ASN A 126 7.88 7.01 -3.22
C ASN A 126 8.72 7.04 -1.94
N LYS A 127 8.31 7.80 -0.92
CA LYS A 127 9.00 7.79 0.38
C LYS A 127 8.97 6.40 1.02
N ALA A 128 7.84 5.70 0.95
CA ALA A 128 7.71 4.32 1.41
C ALA A 128 8.68 3.37 0.69
N ILE A 129 8.75 3.43 -0.63
CA ILE A 129 9.65 2.59 -1.43
C ILE A 129 11.11 2.91 -1.12
N ASN A 130 11.47 4.19 -1.05
CA ASN A 130 12.84 4.60 -0.70
C ASN A 130 13.20 4.13 0.71
N TYR A 131 12.28 4.24 1.66
CA TYR A 131 12.47 3.69 3.00
C TYR A 131 12.71 2.19 2.97
N LEU A 132 12.06 1.41 2.11
CA LEU A 132 12.30 -0.03 2.00
C LEU A 132 13.68 -0.37 1.42
N LYS A 133 14.20 0.48 0.53
CA LYS A 133 15.48 0.29 -0.18
C LYS A 133 16.73 0.76 0.57
N SER A 134 16.59 1.65 1.55
CA SER A 134 17.69 2.13 2.40
C SER A 134 18.18 1.09 3.39
#